data_AF-A0A935VWE7-F1
#
_entry.id   AF-A0A935VWE7-F1
#
_cell.length_a   1.000
_cell.length_b   1.000
_cell.length_c   1.000
_cell.angle_alpha   90.00
_cell.angle_beta   90.00
_cell.angle_gamma   90.00
#
_symmetry.space_group_name_H-M   'P 1'
#
loop_
_entity.id
_entity.type
_entity.pdbx_description
1 polymer ?
#
loop_
_entity_poly.entity_id
_entity_poly.type
_entity_poly.pdbx_seq_one_letter_code
_entity_poly.pdbx_strand_id
1 'polypeptide(L)'
;MSKSIIRRFSKFFFITTNILAAIIFLLGCYSKFFDNKYWWFIGFFNLASFYLLLVLGAYFLFWLFVKPRWSLISLICVLLAITPVRNIIPFRFSSGFSINKPPNSLRVMSWNVAQFDILNFKKNPQVKQKMLDLINEYKPDIACFQEMVCGDSTVDLNTPYYQKYSFYRLQEFSALLNFPEHFLCL
;
A
#
# COMPACT_ATOMS: atom_id res chain seq x y z
N MET A 1 16.57 -50.13 6.14
CA MET A 1 15.20 -49.73 6.54
C MET A 1 14.99 -48.21 6.74
N SER A 2 16.02 -47.38 7.04
CA SER A 2 15.79 -45.94 7.37
C SER A 2 15.35 -45.03 6.21
N LYS A 3 15.71 -45.36 4.96
CA LYS A 3 15.38 -44.53 3.77
C LYS A 3 13.87 -44.31 3.56
N SER A 4 13.01 -45.28 3.91
CA SER A 4 11.55 -45.14 3.71
C SER A 4 10.90 -44.25 4.78
N ILE A 5 11.41 -44.29 6.01
CA ILE A 5 10.91 -43.48 7.13
C ILE A 5 11.26 -42.00 6.92
N ILE A 6 12.51 -41.71 6.55
CA ILE A 6 12.96 -40.34 6.25
C ILE A 6 12.13 -39.75 5.11
N ARG A 7 11.96 -40.50 4.01
CA ARG A 7 11.15 -40.06 2.87
C ARG A 7 9.69 -39.78 3.25
N ARG A 8 9.09 -40.61 4.12
CA ARG A 8 7.71 -40.44 4.59
C ARG A 8 7.58 -39.22 5.50
N PHE A 9 8.54 -39.02 6.40
CA PHE A 9 8.59 -37.85 7.28
C PHE A 9 8.81 -36.55 6.50
N SER A 10 9.79 -36.49 5.60
CA SER A 10 10.01 -35.30 4.76
C SER A 10 8.77 -34.95 3.94
N LYS A 11 8.11 -35.95 3.34
CA LYS A 11 6.88 -35.73 2.59
C LYS A 11 5.78 -35.13 3.48
N PHE A 12 5.57 -35.70 4.68
CA PHE A 12 4.62 -35.18 5.64
C PHE A 12 4.94 -33.73 6.00
N PHE A 13 6.20 -33.44 6.35
CA PHE A 13 6.67 -32.10 6.68
C PHE A 13 6.39 -31.08 5.57
N PHE A 14 6.77 -31.38 4.31
CA PHE A 14 6.55 -30.45 3.18
C PHE A 14 5.06 -30.22 2.86
N ILE A 15 4.21 -31.23 3.03
CA ILE A 15 2.76 -31.07 2.83
C ILE A 15 2.16 -30.22 3.95
N THR A 16 2.49 -30.53 5.20
CA THR A 16 1.98 -29.81 6.38
C THR A 16 2.39 -28.34 6.35
N THR A 17 3.64 -28.05 6.00
CA THR A 17 4.14 -26.66 5.88
C THR A 17 3.49 -25.91 4.71
N ASN A 18 3.22 -26.56 3.57
CA ASN A 18 2.47 -25.94 2.47
C ASN A 18 1.03 -25.59 2.88
N ILE A 19 0.33 -26.51 3.56
CA ILE A 19 -1.02 -26.27 4.07
C ILE A 19 -1.02 -25.13 5.09
N LEU A 20 -0.06 -25.13 6.02
CA LEU A 20 0.07 -24.07 7.02
C LEU A 20 0.32 -22.71 6.36
N ALA A 21 1.22 -22.64 5.38
CA ALA A 21 1.47 -21.43 4.61
C ALA A 21 0.20 -20.94 3.90
N ALA A 22 -0.57 -21.85 3.30
CA ALA A 22 -1.84 -21.52 2.63
C ALA A 22 -2.88 -20.94 3.61
N ILE A 23 -3.02 -21.52 4.81
CA ILE A 23 -3.94 -21.05 5.84
C ILE A 23 -3.53 -19.66 6.32
N ILE A 24 -2.26 -19.47 6.68
CA ILE A 24 -1.75 -18.17 7.17
C ILE A 24 -1.92 -17.09 6.10
N PHE A 25 -1.63 -17.42 4.84
CA PHE A 25 -1.83 -16.50 3.71
C PHE A 25 -3.29 -16.08 3.55
N LEU A 26 -4.22 -17.03 3.64
CA LEU A 26 -5.65 -16.71 3.55
C LEU A 26 -6.12 -15.85 4.72
N LEU A 27 -5.66 -16.14 5.95
CA LEU A 27 -5.95 -15.31 7.12
C LEU A 27 -5.42 -13.88 6.94
N GLY A 28 -4.21 -13.73 6.39
CA GLY A 28 -3.63 -12.43 6.05
C GLY A 28 -4.44 -11.66 5.00
N CYS A 29 -4.73 -12.31 3.88
CA CYS A 29 -5.51 -11.72 2.78
C CYS A 29 -6.91 -11.26 3.19
N TYR A 30 -7.50 -11.98 4.15
CA TYR A 30 -8.86 -11.76 4.63
C TYR A 30 -8.91 -11.20 6.05
N SER A 31 -7.83 -10.53 6.48
CA SER A 31 -7.74 -9.95 7.83
C SER A 31 -8.88 -8.98 8.14
N LYS A 32 -9.47 -8.34 7.13
CA LYS A 32 -10.60 -7.41 7.24
C LYS A 32 -11.86 -7.99 7.89
N PHE A 33 -12.02 -9.32 7.90
CA PHE A 33 -13.18 -9.96 8.53
C PHE A 33 -12.99 -10.22 10.03
N PHE A 34 -11.81 -9.92 10.57
CA PHE A 34 -11.49 -10.11 11.97
C PHE A 34 -11.47 -8.76 12.70
N ASP A 35 -12.04 -8.74 13.90
CA ASP A 35 -11.98 -7.55 14.75
C ASP A 35 -10.54 -7.32 15.23
N ASN A 36 -9.95 -6.20 14.81
CA ASN A 36 -8.59 -5.80 15.15
C ASN A 36 -8.36 -5.68 16.66
N LYS A 37 -9.41 -5.43 17.47
CA LYS A 37 -9.29 -5.34 18.93
C LYS A 37 -8.84 -6.66 19.56
N TYR A 38 -9.31 -7.78 19.04
CA TYR A 38 -9.03 -9.11 19.58
C TYR A 38 -7.99 -9.86 18.75
N TRP A 39 -7.97 -9.65 17.43
CA TRP A 39 -7.17 -10.40 16.47
C TRP A 39 -6.05 -9.57 15.83
N TRP A 40 -5.49 -8.62 16.58
CA TRP A 40 -4.44 -7.70 16.10
C TRP A 40 -3.25 -8.40 15.43
N PHE A 41 -2.88 -9.60 15.88
CA PHE A 41 -1.76 -10.37 15.32
C PHE A 41 -2.00 -10.85 13.89
N ILE A 42 -3.26 -10.97 13.42
CA ILE A 42 -3.58 -11.28 12.02
C ILE A 42 -3.07 -10.17 11.09
N GLY A 43 -2.94 -8.94 11.60
CA GLY A 43 -2.30 -7.84 10.87
C GLY A 43 -0.88 -8.17 10.39
N PHE A 44 -0.10 -8.94 11.16
CA PHE A 44 1.22 -9.40 10.72
C PHE A 44 1.15 -10.37 9.55
N PHE A 45 0.12 -11.22 9.48
CA PHE A 45 -0.07 -12.12 8.35
C PHE A 45 -0.43 -11.36 7.08
N ASN A 46 -1.24 -10.29 7.20
CA ASN A 46 -1.52 -9.40 6.07
C ASN A 46 -0.23 -8.73 5.59
N LEU A 47 0.56 -8.16 6.51
CA LEU A 47 1.87 -7.58 6.17
C LEU A 47 2.82 -8.60 5.51
N ALA A 48 2.81 -9.84 5.96
CA ALA A 48 3.61 -10.93 5.41
C ALA A 48 3.06 -11.54 4.12
N SER A 49 1.87 -11.11 3.64
CA SER A 49 1.15 -11.79 2.55
C SER A 49 1.93 -11.81 1.23
N PHE A 50 2.73 -10.78 0.93
CA PHE A 50 3.61 -10.79 -0.25
C PHE A 50 4.65 -11.93 -0.18
N TYR A 51 5.31 -12.10 0.97
CA TYR A 51 6.31 -13.16 1.16
C TYR A 51 5.67 -14.55 1.18
N LEU A 52 4.49 -14.67 1.82
CA LEU A 52 3.72 -15.92 1.83
C LEU A 52 3.26 -16.32 0.43
N LEU A 53 2.91 -15.36 -0.43
CA LEU A 53 2.60 -15.60 -1.83
C LEU A 53 3.80 -16.16 -2.59
N LEU A 54 5.02 -15.64 -2.36
CA LEU A 54 6.25 -16.17 -2.94
C LEU A 54 6.53 -17.61 -2.45
N VAL A 55 6.32 -17.88 -1.16
CA VAL A 55 6.47 -19.22 -0.58
C VAL A 55 5.47 -20.20 -1.21
N LEU A 56 4.20 -19.79 -1.37
CA LEU A 56 3.19 -20.60 -2.07
C LEU A 56 3.55 -20.83 -3.54
N GLY A 57 4.12 -19.83 -4.22
CA GLY A 57 4.67 -19.98 -5.57
C GLY A 57 5.81 -21.00 -5.63
N ALA A 58 6.73 -20.97 -4.66
CA ALA A 58 7.81 -21.95 -4.55
C ALA A 58 7.27 -23.37 -4.30
N TYR A 59 6.29 -23.53 -3.40
CA TYR A 59 5.61 -24.81 -3.19
C TYR A 59 4.88 -25.31 -4.43
N PHE A 60 4.20 -24.40 -5.15
CA PHE A 60 3.53 -24.74 -6.40
C PHE A 60 4.53 -25.32 -7.41
N LEU A 61 5.64 -24.60 -7.67
CA LEU A 61 6.69 -25.06 -8.60
C LEU A 61 7.33 -26.37 -8.13
N PHE A 62 7.69 -26.47 -6.84
CA PHE A 62 8.28 -27.68 -6.27
C PHE A 62 7.37 -28.90 -6.48
N TRP A 63 6.09 -28.79 -6.12
CA TRP A 63 5.15 -29.90 -6.26
C TRP A 63 4.78 -30.18 -7.71
N LEU A 64 4.82 -29.19 -8.60
CA LEU A 64 4.57 -29.38 -10.03
C LEU A 64 5.55 -30.39 -10.63
N PHE A 65 6.83 -30.32 -10.29
CA PHE A 65 7.86 -31.26 -10.76
C PHE A 65 7.92 -32.56 -9.97
N VAL A 66 7.67 -32.53 -8.65
CA VAL A 66 7.79 -33.72 -7.80
C VAL A 66 6.53 -34.60 -7.86
N LYS A 67 5.36 -34.02 -7.61
CA LYS A 67 4.04 -34.69 -7.62
C LYS A 67 2.92 -33.66 -7.82
N PRO A 68 2.43 -33.45 -9.05
CA PRO A 68 1.58 -32.31 -9.40
C PRO A 68 0.25 -32.26 -8.64
N ARG A 69 -0.23 -33.39 -8.12
CA ARG A 69 -1.44 -33.41 -7.27
C ARG A 69 -1.33 -32.50 -6.03
N TRP A 70 -0.13 -32.30 -5.48
CA TRP A 70 0.08 -31.46 -4.30
C TRP A 70 0.27 -29.98 -4.62
N SER A 71 0.58 -29.62 -5.88
CA SER A 71 0.65 -28.21 -6.29
C SER A 71 -0.75 -27.57 -6.31
N LEU A 72 -1.81 -28.39 -6.41
CA LEU A 72 -3.20 -27.96 -6.31
C LEU A 72 -3.50 -27.21 -5.00
N ILE A 73 -2.82 -27.52 -3.89
CA ILE A 73 -3.04 -26.81 -2.61
C ILE A 73 -2.71 -25.32 -2.77
N SER A 74 -1.50 -25.04 -3.26
CA SER A 74 -1.02 -23.67 -3.47
C SER A 74 -1.82 -22.98 -4.58
N LEU A 75 -2.17 -23.70 -5.65
CA LEU A 75 -2.98 -23.18 -6.75
C LEU A 75 -4.38 -22.77 -6.29
N ILE A 76 -5.11 -23.67 -5.61
CA ILE A 76 -6.47 -23.39 -5.09
C ILE A 76 -6.42 -22.24 -4.09
N CYS A 77 -5.43 -22.21 -3.21
CA CYS A 77 -5.24 -21.12 -2.25
C CYS A 77 -5.09 -19.75 -2.95
N VAL A 78 -4.23 -19.67 -3.98
CA VAL A 78 -4.04 -18.42 -4.75
C VAL A 78 -5.31 -18.04 -5.53
N LEU A 79 -6.04 -19.02 -6.07
CA LEU A 79 -7.31 -18.77 -6.77
C LEU A 79 -8.39 -18.22 -5.81
N LEU A 80 -8.49 -18.76 -4.60
CA LEU A 80 -9.38 -18.25 -3.56
C LEU A 80 -8.99 -16.84 -3.11
N ALA A 81 -7.71 -16.48 -3.21
CA ALA A 81 -7.18 -15.16 -2.86
C ALA A 81 -6.92 -14.27 -4.09
N ILE A 82 -7.53 -14.54 -5.25
CA ILE A 82 -7.17 -13.84 -6.49
C ILE A 82 -7.36 -12.33 -6.41
N THR A 83 -8.41 -11.87 -5.72
CA THR A 83 -8.69 -10.44 -5.54
C THR A 83 -7.64 -9.77 -4.64
N PRO A 84 -7.35 -10.27 -3.42
CA PRO A 84 -6.19 -9.82 -2.64
C PRO A 84 -4.86 -9.85 -3.40
N VAL A 85 -4.59 -10.93 -4.14
CA VAL A 85 -3.34 -11.10 -4.89
C VAL A 85 -3.16 -10.01 -5.95
N ARG A 86 -4.24 -9.61 -6.65
CA ARG A 86 -4.19 -8.49 -7.60
C ARG A 86 -3.87 -7.15 -6.94
N ASN A 87 -4.20 -6.99 -5.65
CA ASN A 87 -3.83 -5.79 -4.89
C ASN A 87 -2.37 -5.84 -4.41
N ILE A 88 -1.87 -7.04 -4.09
CA ILE A 88 -0.46 -7.27 -3.70
C ILE A 88 0.47 -7.04 -4.90
N ILE A 89 0.13 -7.58 -6.07
CA ILE A 89 0.90 -7.43 -7.31
C ILE A 89 0.00 -6.76 -8.35
N PRO A 90 -0.13 -5.41 -8.31
CA PRO A 90 -0.95 -4.70 -9.26
C PRO A 90 -0.30 -4.72 -10.64
N PHE A 91 -1.01 -5.27 -11.63
CA PHE A 91 -0.61 -5.17 -13.03
C PHE A 91 -0.82 -3.74 -13.51
N ARG A 92 0.24 -2.91 -13.44
CA ARG A 92 0.24 -1.55 -13.96
C ARG A 92 0.99 -1.50 -15.28
N PHE A 93 0.27 -1.28 -16.37
CA PHE A 93 0.88 -0.85 -17.61
C PHE A 93 1.16 0.65 -17.51
N SER A 94 2.43 1.04 -17.37
CA SER A 94 2.78 2.46 -17.40
C SER A 94 2.63 2.95 -18.84
N SER A 95 1.72 3.89 -19.06
CA SER A 95 1.85 4.79 -20.19
C SER A 95 2.99 5.77 -19.91
N GLY A 96 3.64 6.28 -20.97
CA GLY A 96 4.62 7.36 -20.80
C GLY A 96 3.94 8.59 -20.20
N PHE A 97 4.57 9.21 -19.21
CA PHE A 97 4.10 10.48 -18.66
C PHE A 97 4.63 11.64 -19.50
N SER A 98 3.75 12.56 -19.90
CA SER A 98 4.11 13.82 -20.56
C SER A 98 3.69 14.99 -19.68
N ILE A 99 4.61 15.92 -19.44
CA ILE A 99 4.35 17.19 -18.74
C ILE A 99 3.33 18.02 -19.54
N ASN A 100 3.39 17.99 -20.87
CA ASN A 100 2.38 18.60 -21.72
C ASN A 100 1.13 17.72 -21.74
N LYS A 101 0.05 18.24 -21.14
CA LYS A 101 -1.24 17.57 -21.00
C LYS A 101 -1.93 17.50 -22.38
N PRO A 102 -2.28 16.32 -22.90
CA PRO A 102 -3.05 16.20 -24.15
C PRO A 102 -4.40 16.92 -24.06
N PRO A 103 -4.93 17.47 -25.16
CA PRO A 103 -6.27 18.02 -25.17
C PRO A 103 -7.29 16.94 -24.80
N ASN A 104 -8.33 17.32 -24.04
CA ASN A 104 -9.40 16.41 -23.58
C ASN A 104 -8.92 15.24 -22.69
N SER A 105 -7.78 15.38 -22.02
CA SER A 105 -7.32 14.44 -20.98
C SER A 105 -7.59 14.96 -19.56
N LEU A 106 -7.67 14.06 -18.59
CA LEU A 106 -7.74 14.38 -17.16
C LEU A 106 -6.39 14.03 -16.50
N ARG A 107 -5.80 14.98 -15.77
CA ARG A 107 -4.56 14.80 -15.01
C ARG A 107 -4.87 14.71 -13.53
N VAL A 108 -4.52 13.57 -12.93
CA VAL A 108 -4.70 13.32 -11.49
C VAL A 108 -3.33 13.16 -10.83
N MET A 109 -3.07 13.92 -9.77
CA MET A 109 -1.91 13.78 -8.91
C MET A 109 -2.33 13.08 -7.62
N SER A 110 -1.63 12.02 -7.23
CA SER A 110 -1.75 11.43 -5.89
C SER A 110 -0.39 11.45 -5.25
N TRP A 111 -0.26 12.11 -4.09
CA TRP A 111 1.02 12.27 -3.42
C TRP A 111 0.89 12.22 -1.91
N ASN A 112 1.61 11.29 -1.27
CA ASN A 112 1.85 11.36 0.16
C ASN A 112 2.88 12.47 0.41
N VAL A 113 2.42 13.57 1.00
CA VAL A 113 3.25 14.77 1.22
C VAL A 113 4.06 14.69 2.52
N ALA A 114 3.95 13.60 3.28
CA ALA A 114 4.66 13.39 4.55
C ALA A 114 4.61 14.64 5.45
N GLN A 115 3.38 15.16 5.66
CA GLN A 115 3.14 16.39 6.42
C GLN A 115 3.92 17.60 5.90
N PHE A 116 4.26 17.68 4.61
CA PHE A 116 5.09 18.75 4.01
C PHE A 116 6.43 18.99 4.75
N ASP A 117 7.03 17.93 5.28
CA ASP A 117 8.32 17.97 6.00
C ASP A 117 8.33 18.95 7.20
N ILE A 118 7.18 19.10 7.86
CA ILE A 118 6.97 19.98 9.01
C ILE A 118 8.06 19.82 10.09
N LEU A 119 8.52 18.60 10.34
CA LEU A 119 9.53 18.31 11.36
C LEU A 119 10.89 18.92 11.03
N ASN A 120 11.26 19.01 9.75
CA ASN A 120 12.53 19.59 9.32
C ASN A 120 12.40 20.99 8.72
N PHE A 121 11.19 21.57 8.72
CA PHE A 121 10.93 22.89 8.15
C PHE A 121 11.88 23.98 8.67
N LYS A 122 12.20 23.97 9.98
CA LYS A 122 13.16 24.94 10.57
C LYS A 122 14.58 24.81 10.03
N LYS A 123 14.98 23.61 9.61
CA LYS A 123 16.30 23.35 9.04
C LYS A 123 16.30 23.60 7.53
N ASN A 124 15.23 23.21 6.83
CA ASN A 124 15.14 23.23 5.37
C ASN A 124 13.80 23.81 4.89
N PRO A 125 13.53 25.11 5.08
CA PRO A 125 12.25 25.71 4.70
C PRO A 125 11.97 25.66 3.19
N GLN A 126 13.03 25.50 2.39
CA GLN A 126 12.95 25.40 0.92
C GLN A 126 12.27 24.12 0.42
N VAL A 127 12.27 23.03 1.20
CA VAL A 127 11.66 21.75 0.78
C VAL A 127 10.17 21.94 0.54
N LYS A 128 9.49 22.59 1.47
CA LYS A 128 8.06 22.94 1.36
C LYS A 128 7.77 23.74 0.09
N GLN A 129 8.58 24.76 -0.20
CA GLN A 129 8.40 25.56 -1.42
C GLN A 129 8.61 24.73 -2.69
N LYS A 130 9.67 23.91 -2.74
CA LYS A 130 9.91 23.01 -3.88
C LYS A 130 8.76 22.04 -4.12
N MET A 131 8.12 21.55 -3.06
CA MET A 131 6.94 20.69 -3.19
C MET A 131 5.76 21.45 -3.81
N LEU A 132 5.50 22.69 -3.37
CA LEU A 132 4.46 23.54 -3.97
C LEU A 132 4.76 23.86 -5.43
N ASP A 133 6.01 24.20 -5.74
CA ASP A 133 6.45 24.50 -7.10
C ASP A 133 6.25 23.29 -8.02
N LEU A 134 6.54 22.08 -7.53
CA LEU A 134 6.30 20.84 -8.27
C LEU A 134 4.80 20.61 -8.54
N ILE A 135 3.93 20.86 -7.56
CA ILE A 135 2.48 20.76 -7.78
C ILE A 135 2.03 21.74 -8.88
N ASN A 136 2.54 22.98 -8.82
CA ASN A 136 2.24 24.04 -9.78
C ASN A 136 2.86 23.81 -11.17
N GLU A 137 3.99 23.12 -11.26
CA GLU A 137 4.60 22.71 -12.53
C GLU A 137 3.74 21.65 -13.23
N TYR A 138 3.27 20.66 -12.47
CA TYR A 138 2.51 19.55 -13.02
C TYR A 138 1.05 19.91 -13.34
N LYS A 139 0.50 20.99 -12.77
CA LYS A 139 -0.86 21.51 -13.04
C LYS A 139 -1.92 20.38 -13.10
N PRO A 140 -2.08 19.59 -12.03
CA PRO A 140 -3.12 18.55 -12.01
C PRO A 140 -4.51 19.17 -12.04
N ASP A 141 -5.48 18.46 -12.64
CA ASP A 141 -6.90 18.83 -12.54
C ASP A 141 -7.48 18.35 -11.21
N ILE A 142 -6.99 17.22 -10.69
CA ILE A 142 -7.37 16.66 -9.39
C ILE A 142 -6.09 16.32 -8.64
N ALA A 143 -5.94 16.82 -7.40
CA ALA A 143 -4.83 16.51 -6.53
C ALA A 143 -5.31 15.83 -5.25
N CYS A 144 -4.76 14.65 -4.95
CA CYS A 144 -5.06 13.87 -3.75
C CYS A 144 -3.80 13.81 -2.88
N PHE A 145 -3.82 14.47 -1.72
CA PHE A 145 -2.69 14.49 -0.80
C PHE A 145 -2.93 13.58 0.40
N GLN A 146 -2.04 12.61 0.64
CA GLN A 146 -2.04 11.81 1.86
C GLN A 146 -1.09 12.39 2.91
N GLU A 147 -1.40 12.16 4.19
CA GLU A 147 -0.65 12.71 5.33
C GLU A 147 -0.48 14.23 5.28
N MET A 148 -1.38 14.92 4.56
CA MET A 148 -1.52 16.35 4.66
C MET A 148 -2.16 16.66 6.01
N VAL A 149 -1.61 17.64 6.71
CA VAL A 149 -2.22 18.13 7.93
C VAL A 149 -2.70 19.55 7.66
N CYS A 150 -4.02 19.71 7.71
CA CYS A 150 -4.71 20.93 7.34
C CYS A 150 -5.88 21.16 8.30
N GLY A 151 -6.19 22.42 8.59
CA GLY A 151 -7.35 22.81 9.39
C GLY A 151 -8.36 23.58 8.55
N ASP A 152 -9.64 23.36 8.82
CA ASP A 152 -10.77 24.02 8.16
C ASP A 152 -11.21 25.30 8.90
N SER A 153 -10.95 25.37 10.21
CA SER A 153 -11.31 26.50 11.05
C SER A 153 -10.10 27.16 11.73
N THR A 154 -10.20 28.46 12.02
CA THR A 154 -9.20 29.21 12.78
C THR A 154 -9.09 28.74 14.24
N VAL A 155 -10.16 28.14 14.76
CA VAL A 155 -10.23 27.63 16.14
C VAL A 155 -9.35 26.39 16.30
N ASP A 156 -9.38 25.48 15.32
CA ASP A 156 -8.58 24.25 15.34
C ASP A 156 -7.08 24.55 15.25
N LEU A 157 -6.69 25.61 14.54
CA LEU A 157 -5.29 25.97 14.29
C LEU A 157 -4.69 26.91 15.35
N ASN A 158 -5.49 27.39 16.30
CA ASN A 158 -5.05 28.35 17.32
C ASN A 158 -4.33 27.71 18.53
N THR A 159 -4.15 26.39 18.55
CA THR A 159 -3.34 25.78 19.62
C THR A 159 -1.84 26.04 19.38
N PRO A 160 -1.03 26.22 20.45
CA PRO A 160 0.42 26.41 20.33
C PRO A 160 1.13 25.24 19.61
N TYR A 161 0.54 24.04 19.66
CA TYR A 161 1.01 22.89 18.90
C TYR A 161 0.84 23.14 17.40
N TYR A 162 -0.34 23.55 16.93
CA TYR A 162 -0.60 23.79 15.51
C TYR A 162 0.14 25.02 14.96
N GLN A 163 0.25 26.10 15.72
CA GLN A 163 0.99 27.30 15.29
C GLN A 163 2.51 27.06 15.14
N LYS A 164 3.09 26.15 15.94
CA LYS A 164 4.54 25.87 15.94
C LYS A 164 5.00 25.02 14.77
N TYR A 165 4.11 24.21 14.19
CA TYR A 165 4.43 23.18 13.20
C TYR A 165 3.98 23.54 11.77
N SER A 166 3.67 24.81 11.45
CA SER A 166 3.50 25.29 10.07
C SER A 166 2.42 24.58 9.24
N PHE A 167 1.25 24.35 9.84
CA PHE A 167 0.07 23.85 9.13
C PHE A 167 -0.50 24.88 8.16
N TYR A 168 -1.10 24.39 7.08
CA TYR A 168 -1.83 25.24 6.16
C TYR A 168 -3.26 25.45 6.66
N ARG A 169 -3.78 26.66 6.51
CA ARG A 169 -5.22 26.85 6.33
C ARG A 169 -5.59 26.34 4.95
N LEU A 170 -6.72 25.64 4.83
CA LEU A 170 -7.22 25.15 3.54
C LEU A 170 -7.24 26.25 2.47
N GLN A 171 -7.71 27.45 2.84
CA GLN A 171 -7.74 28.62 1.97
C GLN A 171 -6.37 29.19 1.58
N GLU A 172 -5.37 29.14 2.48
CA GLU A 172 -4.03 29.61 2.15
C GLU A 172 -3.31 28.62 1.24
N PHE A 173 -3.49 27.33 1.50
CA PHE A 173 -2.97 26.29 0.63
C PHE A 173 -3.58 26.39 -0.77
N SER A 174 -4.90 26.59 -0.87
CA SER A 174 -5.56 26.77 -2.15
C SER A 174 -5.06 28.00 -2.90
N ALA A 175 -4.83 29.12 -2.20
CA ALA A 175 -4.30 30.34 -2.81
C ALA A 175 -2.86 30.20 -3.33
N LEU A 176 -2.07 29.28 -2.76
CA LEU A 176 -0.71 28.98 -3.22
C LEU A 176 -0.68 28.05 -4.46
N LEU A 177 -1.81 27.46 -4.80
CA LEU A 177 -1.95 26.50 -5.88
C LEU A 177 -2.67 27.12 -7.08
N ASN A 178 -2.03 27.04 -8.25
CA ASN A 178 -2.53 27.64 -9.49
C ASN A 178 -3.49 26.70 -10.26
N PHE A 179 -4.38 25.96 -9.58
CA PHE A 179 -5.33 25.04 -10.22
C PHE A 179 -6.73 25.07 -9.54
N PRO A 180 -7.82 24.71 -10.25
CA PRO A 180 -9.18 25.12 -9.90
C PRO A 180 -9.75 24.51 -8.61
N GLU A 181 -10.62 25.29 -7.98
CA GLU A 181 -11.15 25.17 -6.61
C GLU A 181 -12.07 23.97 -6.36
N HIS A 182 -11.54 22.77 -6.10
CA HIS A 182 -12.30 21.76 -5.33
C HIS A 182 -11.36 20.93 -4.46
N PHE A 183 -11.14 21.39 -3.22
CA PHE A 183 -10.44 20.60 -2.20
C PHE A 183 -11.47 19.75 -1.45
N LEU A 184 -11.33 18.43 -1.52
CA LEU A 184 -11.96 17.51 -0.59
C LEU A 184 -10.89 17.02 0.38
N CYS A 185 -10.93 17.51 1.63
CA CYS A 185 -10.32 16.79 2.74
C CYS A 185 -11.29 15.67 3.14
N LEU A 186 -10.90 14.42 2.88
CA LEU A 186 -11.59 13.22 3.38
C LEU A 186 -10.92 12.74 4.67
#